data_AF-A0A9J7MTT6-F1
#
_entry.id   AF-A0A9J7MTT6-F1
#
_cell.length_a   1.000
_cell.length_b   1.000
_cell.length_c   1.000
_cell.angle_alpha   90.00
_cell.angle_beta   90.00
_cell.angle_gamma   90.00
#
_symmetry.space_group_name_H-M   'P 1'
#
loop_
_entity.id
_entity.type
_entity.pdbx_description
1 polymer ?
#
loop_
_entity_poly.entity_id
_entity_poly.type
_entity_poly.pdbx_seq_one_letter_code
_entity_poly.pdbx_strand_id
1 'polypeptide(L)'
;MQLCQRSLRDWLVSRNAQAALLHDPFGGVSEDDNMRLFQQILQGVNYIHSQGLMHRDLKPPNIFLMGEDEHVCIGDFGLAREDLRDTHGSSPPLTPLEMPDVMAGETTHTSGVGTCTYASPEQLKGTTYNSKSDMYSMGVILFELFHPFGTEMERAKSIQDFREGRVLPQVLVERWPRQCDFMQLLTSDEPKYRPSAKDILKSDLFHDKDKVIANLKAMVDKQSREMAELRRQLKEREDMLLQLRRDRSTH
;
A
#
# COMPACT_ATOMS: atom_id res chain seq x y z
N MET A 1 -12.94 -9.79 19.37
CA MET A 1 -12.44 -9.66 17.99
C MET A 1 -13.61 -9.28 17.11
N GLN A 2 -13.53 -8.16 16.38
CA GLN A 2 -14.54 -7.87 15.34
C GLN A 2 -14.47 -8.97 14.27
N LEU A 3 -15.60 -9.36 13.69
CA LEU A 3 -15.62 -10.33 12.60
C LEU A 3 -14.97 -9.71 11.36
N CYS A 4 -13.75 -10.14 11.04
CA CYS A 4 -13.10 -9.85 9.77
C CYS A 4 -13.83 -10.58 8.64
N GLN A 5 -14.18 -9.88 7.56
CA GLN A 5 -14.89 -10.50 6.44
C GLN A 5 -13.94 -11.24 5.51
N ARG A 6 -12.70 -10.75 5.32
CA ARG A 6 -11.66 -11.41 4.51
C ARG A 6 -10.25 -10.86 4.77
N SER A 7 -9.22 -11.65 4.49
CA SER A 7 -7.83 -11.18 4.48
C SER A 7 -7.48 -10.47 3.17
N LEU A 8 -6.38 -9.70 3.15
CA LEU A 8 -5.81 -9.13 1.93
C LEU A 8 -5.43 -10.25 0.95
N ARG A 9 -5.05 -11.42 1.46
CA ARG A 9 -4.78 -12.59 0.62
C ARG A 9 -6.03 -13.02 -0.16
N ASP A 10 -7.17 -13.13 0.51
CA ASP A 10 -8.44 -13.50 -0.13
C ASP A 10 -8.89 -12.45 -1.15
N TRP A 11 -8.64 -11.16 -0.84
CA TRP A 11 -8.89 -10.05 -1.75
C TRP A 11 -8.04 -10.16 -3.03
N LEU A 12 -6.74 -10.41 -2.90
CA LEU A 12 -5.81 -10.59 -4.02
C LEU A 12 -6.20 -11.79 -4.90
N VAL A 13 -6.57 -12.91 -4.28
CA VAL A 13 -7.05 -14.10 -5.02
C VAL A 13 -8.33 -13.78 -5.80
N SER A 14 -9.29 -13.09 -5.18
CA SER A 14 -10.54 -12.69 -5.83
C SER A 14 -10.30 -11.75 -7.02
N ARG A 15 -9.44 -10.74 -6.85
CA ARG A 15 -9.03 -9.83 -7.92
C ARG A 15 -8.36 -10.58 -9.07
N ASN A 16 -7.42 -11.47 -8.78
CA ASN A 16 -6.72 -12.24 -9.81
C ASN A 16 -7.65 -13.18 -10.58
N ALA A 17 -8.63 -13.79 -9.90
CA ALA A 17 -9.65 -14.60 -10.56
C ALA A 17 -10.52 -13.77 -11.53
N GLN A 18 -10.86 -12.53 -11.16
CA GLN A 18 -11.57 -11.60 -12.06
C GLN A 18 -10.69 -11.16 -13.22
N ALA A 19 -9.42 -10.84 -12.95
CA ALA A 19 -8.45 -10.43 -13.98
C ALA A 19 -8.18 -11.55 -15.00
N ALA A 20 -8.24 -12.82 -14.59
CA ALA A 20 -8.11 -13.97 -15.48
C ALA A 20 -9.24 -14.08 -16.53
N LEU A 21 -10.37 -13.39 -16.32
CA LEU A 21 -11.46 -13.29 -17.30
C LEU A 21 -11.22 -12.19 -18.34
N LEU A 22 -10.25 -11.31 -18.11
CA LEU A 22 -9.90 -10.23 -19.02
C LEU A 22 -8.83 -10.68 -20.02
N HIS A 23 -8.78 -10.03 -21.18
CA HIS A 23 -7.72 -10.26 -22.17
C HIS A 23 -6.35 -9.73 -21.67
N ASP A 24 -6.36 -8.74 -20.77
CA ASP A 24 -5.16 -8.19 -20.13
C ASP A 24 -5.20 -8.51 -18.63
N PRO A 25 -4.30 -9.37 -18.11
CA PRO A 25 -4.22 -9.67 -16.69
C PRO A 25 -4.01 -8.42 -15.82
N PHE A 26 -3.31 -7.41 -16.32
CA PHE A 26 -3.08 -6.16 -15.61
C PHE A 26 -4.26 -5.18 -15.74
N GLY A 27 -5.26 -5.47 -16.57
CA GLY A 27 -6.46 -4.64 -16.73
C GLY A 27 -7.37 -4.66 -15.51
N GLY A 28 -7.28 -5.70 -14.66
CA GLY A 28 -8.02 -5.80 -13.40
C GLY A 28 -7.31 -5.16 -12.21
N VAL A 29 -6.15 -4.52 -12.41
CA VAL A 29 -5.35 -3.91 -11.34
C VAL A 29 -5.65 -2.41 -11.25
N SER A 30 -6.42 -2.03 -10.22
CA SER A 30 -6.78 -0.64 -9.91
C SER A 30 -5.66 0.03 -9.09
N GLU A 31 -4.98 1.03 -9.67
CA GLU A 31 -3.96 1.81 -8.96
C GLU A 31 -4.56 2.48 -7.72
N ASP A 32 -5.73 3.11 -7.86
CA ASP A 32 -6.37 3.86 -6.77
C ASP A 32 -6.73 2.95 -5.58
N ASP A 33 -7.32 1.78 -5.84
CA ASP A 33 -7.67 0.84 -4.77
C ASP A 33 -6.43 0.25 -4.10
N ASN A 34 -5.45 -0.18 -4.89
CA ASN A 34 -4.19 -0.70 -4.38
C ASN A 34 -3.46 0.33 -3.51
N MET A 35 -3.39 1.58 -3.96
CA MET A 35 -2.74 2.65 -3.22
C MET A 35 -3.52 3.03 -1.98
N ARG A 36 -4.86 3.06 -2.02
CA ARG A 36 -5.73 3.26 -0.85
C ARG A 36 -5.48 2.19 0.22
N LEU A 37 -5.42 0.91 -0.18
CA LEU A 37 -5.12 -0.20 0.72
C LEU A 37 -3.69 -0.09 1.27
N PHE A 38 -2.70 0.13 0.41
CA PHE A 38 -1.30 0.26 0.80
C PHE A 38 -1.07 1.42 1.78
N GLN A 39 -1.74 2.55 1.58
CA GLN A 39 -1.69 3.69 2.48
C GLN A 39 -2.19 3.33 3.88
N GLN A 40 -3.34 2.66 3.98
CA GLN A 40 -3.90 2.24 5.27
C GLN A 40 -3.00 1.21 5.97
N ILE A 41 -2.42 0.26 5.22
CA ILE A 41 -1.44 -0.69 5.76
C ILE A 41 -0.24 0.07 6.34
N LEU A 42 0.34 1.01 5.59
CA LEU A 42 1.46 1.83 6.06
C LEU A 42 1.11 2.68 7.27
N GLN A 43 -0.12 3.21 7.37
CA GLN A 43 -0.58 3.93 8.55
C GLN A 43 -0.60 3.02 9.79
N GLY A 44 -1.10 1.78 9.64
CA GLY A 44 -1.05 0.77 10.70
C GLY A 44 0.37 0.41 11.12
N VAL A 45 1.26 0.16 10.14
CA VAL A 45 2.68 -0.14 10.42
C VAL A 45 3.38 1.04 11.09
N ASN A 46 3.16 2.26 10.62
CA ASN A 46 3.69 3.46 11.24
C ASN A 46 3.21 3.61 12.70
N TYR A 47 1.95 3.27 12.98
CA TYR A 47 1.44 3.26 14.34
C TYR A 47 2.18 2.22 15.20
N ILE A 48 2.30 0.96 14.74
CA ILE A 48 3.03 -0.11 15.44
C ILE A 48 4.47 0.33 15.75
N HIS A 49 5.19 0.85 14.76
CA HIS A 49 6.56 1.34 14.91
C HIS A 49 6.66 2.55 15.86
N SER A 50 5.65 3.42 15.88
CA SER A 50 5.59 4.56 16.81
C SER A 50 5.49 4.11 18.27
N GLN A 51 4.84 2.97 18.53
CA GLN A 51 4.75 2.36 19.85
C GLN A 51 6.04 1.62 20.25
N GLY A 52 7.10 1.68 19.42
CA GLY A 52 8.35 0.95 19.66
C GLY A 52 8.18 -0.55 19.46
N LEU A 53 7.20 -0.99 18.68
CA LEU A 53 6.97 -2.39 18.35
C LEU A 53 7.31 -2.64 16.89
N MET A 54 7.61 -3.90 16.59
CA MET A 54 7.72 -4.43 15.23
C MET A 54 6.83 -5.66 15.08
N HIS A 55 6.24 -5.84 13.90
CA HIS A 55 5.27 -6.91 13.65
C HIS A 55 5.94 -8.25 13.32
N ARG A 56 6.99 -8.24 12.49
CA ARG A 56 7.85 -9.37 12.10
C ARG A 56 7.24 -10.43 11.18
N ASP A 57 5.91 -10.48 11.06
CA ASP A 57 5.21 -11.40 10.16
C ASP A 57 4.17 -10.68 9.30
N LEU A 58 4.56 -9.54 8.71
CA LEU A 58 3.67 -8.81 7.79
C LEU A 58 3.56 -9.58 6.47
N LYS A 59 2.34 -10.03 6.17
CA LYS A 59 1.99 -10.74 4.95
C LYS A 59 0.49 -10.58 4.68
N PRO A 60 0.02 -10.75 3.43
CA PRO A 60 -1.40 -10.59 3.11
C PRO A 60 -2.37 -11.42 3.96
N PRO A 61 -2.04 -12.65 4.41
CA PRO A 61 -2.89 -13.39 5.36
C PRO A 61 -3.08 -12.71 6.73
N ASN A 62 -2.14 -11.87 7.16
CA ASN A 62 -2.16 -11.19 8.46
C ASN A 62 -2.71 -9.75 8.38
N ILE A 63 -3.21 -9.35 7.21
CA ILE A 63 -3.82 -8.05 6.96
C ILE A 63 -5.28 -8.32 6.62
N PHE A 64 -6.20 -7.73 7.38
CA PHE A 64 -7.64 -7.98 7.27
C PHE A 64 -8.36 -6.75 6.71
N LEU A 65 -9.38 -6.99 5.90
CA LEU A 65 -10.26 -5.96 5.36
C LEU A 65 -11.63 -6.05 6.05
N MET A 66 -12.04 -4.94 6.65
CA MET A 66 -13.21 -4.83 7.52
C MET A 66 -14.31 -3.99 6.87
N GLY A 67 -15.55 -4.49 6.91
CA GLY A 67 -16.73 -3.79 6.42
C GLY A 67 -16.75 -3.59 4.90
N GLU A 68 -17.78 -2.89 4.42
CA GLU A 68 -17.98 -2.61 2.99
C GLU A 68 -16.92 -1.64 2.44
N ASP A 69 -16.42 -0.74 3.28
CA ASP A 69 -15.38 0.24 2.92
C ASP A 69 -13.96 -0.33 2.89
N GLU A 70 -13.78 -1.63 3.16
CA GLU A 70 -12.49 -2.33 3.20
C GLU A 70 -11.46 -1.64 4.11
N HIS A 71 -11.86 -1.30 5.34
CA HIS A 71 -10.95 -0.73 6.32
C HIS A 71 -9.87 -1.75 6.70
N VAL A 72 -8.60 -1.36 6.57
CA VAL A 72 -7.47 -2.26 6.85
C VAL A 72 -7.24 -2.39 8.35
N CYS A 73 -7.09 -3.63 8.82
CA CYS A 73 -6.65 -3.97 10.17
C CYS A 73 -5.48 -4.95 10.09
N ILE A 74 -4.36 -4.61 10.76
CA ILE A 74 -3.21 -5.52 10.89
C ILE A 74 -3.46 -6.42 12.09
N GLY A 75 -3.30 -7.73 11.90
CA GLY A 75 -3.51 -8.75 12.93
C GLY A 75 -2.37 -9.77 12.98
N ASP A 76 -2.51 -10.74 13.88
CA ASP A 76 -1.51 -11.79 14.16
C ASP A 76 -0.14 -11.25 14.64
N PHE A 77 -0.17 -10.67 15.84
CA PHE A 77 1.03 -10.20 16.56
C PHE A 77 1.79 -11.33 17.28
N GLY A 78 1.57 -12.60 16.92
CA GLY A 78 2.19 -13.75 17.59
C GLY A 78 3.73 -13.71 17.61
N LEU A 79 4.32 -12.99 16.66
CA LEU A 79 5.77 -12.78 16.55
C LEU A 79 6.22 -11.35 16.89
N ALA A 80 5.30 -10.46 17.26
CA ALA A 80 5.61 -9.06 17.50
C ALA A 80 6.52 -8.89 18.73
N ARG A 81 7.47 -7.96 18.65
CA ARG A 81 8.41 -7.64 19.73
C ARG A 81 8.73 -6.15 19.79
N GLU A 82 9.35 -5.74 20.89
CA GLU A 82 9.92 -4.40 21.01
C GLU A 82 11.03 -4.20 19.98
N ASP A 83 10.96 -3.08 19.27
CA ASP A 83 12.01 -2.60 18.38
C ASP A 83 13.17 -2.15 19.28
N LEU A 84 14.26 -2.92 19.27
CA LEU A 84 15.49 -2.58 19.98
C LEU A 84 16.13 -1.35 19.30
N ARG A 85 15.56 -0.17 19.54
CA ARG A 85 16.21 1.10 19.27
C ARG A 85 17.49 1.12 20.09
N ASP A 86 18.60 1.57 19.52
CA ASP A 86 19.95 1.63 20.12
C ASP A 86 19.97 2.27 21.53
N THR A 87 19.49 1.56 22.55
CA THR A 87 19.66 1.90 23.95
C THR A 87 20.90 1.18 24.41
N HIS A 88 21.97 1.95 24.57
CA HIS A 88 23.21 1.51 25.20
C HIS A 88 22.93 0.64 26.44
N GLY A 89 23.30 -0.63 26.39
CA GLY A 89 23.41 -1.50 27.57
C GLY A 89 22.58 -2.78 27.52
N SER A 90 23.27 -3.88 27.24
CA SER A 90 23.02 -5.19 27.85
C SER A 90 21.63 -5.80 27.64
N SER A 91 21.31 -6.19 26.40
CA SER A 91 20.33 -7.25 26.16
C SER A 91 20.93 -8.25 25.15
N PRO A 92 20.71 -9.56 25.32
CA PRO A 92 21.31 -10.57 24.46
C PRO A 92 20.84 -10.36 23.01
N PRO A 93 21.67 -10.72 22.01
CA PRO A 93 21.25 -10.67 20.62
C PRO A 93 19.93 -11.43 20.46
N LEU A 94 18.98 -10.82 19.74
CA LEU A 94 17.68 -11.40 19.42
C LEU A 94 17.88 -12.84 18.96
N THR A 95 17.23 -13.79 19.62
CA THR A 95 17.23 -15.19 19.18
C THR A 95 16.67 -15.24 17.76
N PRO A 96 17.19 -16.12 16.88
CA PRO A 96 16.56 -16.42 15.60
C PRO A 96 15.06 -16.69 15.81
N LEU A 97 14.23 -16.44 14.78
CA LEU A 97 12.89 -17.03 14.77
C LEU A 97 13.07 -18.51 15.13
N GLU A 98 12.49 -18.95 16.25
CA GLU A 98 12.37 -20.38 16.53
C GLU A 98 11.57 -20.92 15.36
N MET A 99 12.29 -21.52 14.40
CA MET A 99 11.68 -22.33 13.37
C MET A 99 10.85 -23.35 14.16
N PRO A 100 9.52 -23.43 13.95
CA PRO A 100 8.73 -24.45 14.60
C PRO A 100 9.41 -25.78 14.32
N ASP A 101 9.61 -26.56 15.37
CA ASP A 101 10.29 -27.85 15.38
C ASP A 101 9.67 -28.75 14.28
N VAL A 102 10.25 -28.73 13.07
CA VAL A 102 9.90 -29.65 11.98
C VAL A 102 10.60 -30.97 12.25
N MET A 103 10.21 -31.59 13.35
CA MET A 103 10.49 -32.98 13.65
C MET A 103 9.42 -33.83 12.97
N ALA A 104 9.86 -34.53 11.92
CA ALA A 104 9.39 -35.84 11.49
C ALA A 104 7.87 -36.10 11.55
N GLY A 105 7.18 -35.76 10.46
CA GLY A 105 5.81 -36.24 10.22
C GLY A 105 5.50 -36.18 8.73
N GLU A 106 5.47 -37.35 8.09
CA GLU A 106 5.06 -37.54 6.70
C GLU A 106 3.64 -36.99 6.47
N THR A 107 3.54 -35.81 5.87
CA THR A 107 2.37 -35.45 5.06
C THR A 107 2.81 -34.52 3.94
N THR A 108 2.57 -34.98 2.72
CA THR A 108 2.65 -34.28 1.45
C THR A 108 2.02 -32.89 1.51
N HIS A 109 2.83 -31.84 1.49
CA HIS A 109 2.61 -30.54 0.83
C HIS A 109 3.90 -29.71 1.00
N THR A 110 4.12 -28.73 0.13
CA THR A 110 5.33 -27.89 -0.01
C THR A 110 5.57 -26.94 1.18
N SER A 111 5.70 -27.48 2.39
CA SER A 111 5.60 -26.77 3.68
C SER A 111 6.83 -25.94 4.09
N GLY A 112 7.90 -25.91 3.29
CA GLY A 112 9.09 -25.09 3.57
C GLY A 112 9.20 -23.79 2.75
N VAL A 113 8.40 -23.64 1.69
CA VAL A 113 8.57 -22.56 0.70
C VAL A 113 7.67 -21.35 0.99
N GLY A 114 6.54 -21.54 1.68
CA GLY A 114 5.50 -20.51 1.84
C GLY A 114 5.69 -19.52 2.99
N THR A 115 6.44 -19.87 4.05
CA THR A 115 6.49 -19.05 5.28
C THR A 115 7.50 -17.90 5.20
N CYS A 116 8.50 -18.02 4.33
CA CYS A 116 9.62 -17.07 4.23
C CYS A 116 9.46 -16.04 3.10
N THR A 117 8.31 -16.02 2.40
CA THR A 117 8.10 -15.23 1.17
C THR A 117 8.21 -13.72 1.40
N TYR A 118 7.83 -13.23 2.58
CA TYR A 118 7.81 -11.80 2.93
C TYR A 118 8.93 -11.41 3.91
N ALA A 119 9.66 -12.39 4.43
CA ALA A 119 10.72 -12.17 5.40
C ALA A 119 11.91 -11.46 4.76
N SER A 120 12.51 -10.53 5.48
CA SER A 120 13.70 -9.82 5.02
C SER A 120 14.95 -10.72 5.02
N PRO A 121 16.00 -10.37 4.24
CA PRO A 121 17.24 -11.14 4.21
C PRO A 121 17.86 -11.34 5.59
N GLU A 122 17.82 -10.33 6.46
CA GLU A 122 18.33 -10.41 7.81
C GLU A 122 17.49 -11.31 8.73
N GLN A 123 16.16 -11.39 8.54
CA GLN A 123 15.31 -12.34 9.24
C GLN A 123 15.64 -13.78 8.83
N LEU A 124 15.88 -14.02 7.53
CA LEU A 124 16.26 -15.35 7.02
C LEU A 124 17.65 -15.81 7.48
N LYS A 125 18.58 -14.86 7.62
CA LYS A 125 19.94 -15.13 8.14
C LYS A 125 19.96 -15.29 9.66
N GLY A 126 18.87 -14.99 10.36
CA GLY A 126 18.80 -15.02 11.82
C GLY A 126 19.71 -13.98 12.50
N THR A 127 20.05 -12.89 11.80
CA THR A 127 20.86 -11.80 12.36
C THR A 127 19.99 -10.84 13.17
N THR A 128 20.57 -9.82 13.80
CA THR A 128 19.78 -8.74 14.41
C THR A 128 18.98 -8.02 13.34
N TYR A 129 17.72 -7.72 13.66
CA TYR A 129 16.78 -7.06 12.77
C TYR A 129 15.94 -6.05 13.56
N ASN A 130 15.40 -5.04 12.87
CA ASN A 130 14.67 -3.93 13.46
C ASN A 130 13.40 -3.64 12.63
N SER A 131 12.68 -2.56 12.93
CA SER A 131 11.49 -2.12 12.19
C SER A 131 11.66 -2.04 10.65
N LYS A 132 12.90 -1.99 10.12
CA LYS A 132 13.15 -2.04 8.66
C LYS A 132 12.90 -3.41 8.03
N SER A 133 12.78 -4.48 8.82
CA SER A 133 12.38 -5.79 8.30
C SER A 133 10.91 -5.81 7.93
N ASP A 134 10.05 -5.18 8.73
CA ASP A 134 8.64 -4.94 8.35
C ASP A 134 8.55 -4.15 7.04
N MET A 135 9.44 -3.16 6.85
CA MET A 135 9.49 -2.37 5.62
C MET A 135 9.90 -3.19 4.39
N TYR A 136 10.73 -4.23 4.53
CA TYR A 136 11.00 -5.16 3.44
C TYR A 136 9.74 -5.93 3.05
N SER A 137 9.00 -6.44 4.04
CA SER A 137 7.72 -7.11 3.80
C SER A 137 6.71 -6.19 3.11
N MET A 138 6.71 -4.89 3.41
CA MET A 138 5.91 -3.89 2.71
C MET A 138 6.27 -3.76 1.22
N GLY A 139 7.55 -3.88 0.86
CA GLY A 139 7.97 -3.89 -0.55
C GLY A 139 7.43 -5.09 -1.32
N VAL A 140 7.46 -6.28 -0.70
CA VAL A 140 6.89 -7.50 -1.30
C VAL A 140 5.36 -7.42 -1.40
N ILE A 141 4.68 -6.86 -0.39
CA ILE A 141 3.23 -6.64 -0.43
C ILE A 141 2.86 -5.63 -1.52
N LEU A 142 3.63 -4.55 -1.68
CA LEU A 142 3.41 -3.57 -2.75
C LEU A 142 3.55 -4.23 -4.13
N PHE A 143 4.57 -5.07 -4.32
CA PHE A 143 4.71 -5.85 -5.56
C PHE A 143 3.47 -6.71 -5.84
N GLU A 144 2.97 -7.42 -4.83
CA GLU A 144 1.81 -8.31 -4.99
C GLU A 144 0.49 -7.54 -5.25
N LEU A 145 0.36 -6.32 -4.72
CA LEU A 145 -0.74 -5.42 -5.04
C LEU A 145 -0.75 -5.06 -6.54
N PHE A 146 0.41 -4.87 -7.17
CA PHE A 146 0.46 -4.44 -8.57
C PHE A 146 0.66 -5.57 -9.58
N HIS A 147 1.12 -6.74 -9.14
CA HIS A 147 1.34 -7.90 -10.01
C HIS A 147 0.23 -8.95 -9.82
N PRO A 148 -0.65 -9.17 -10.81
CA PRO A 148 -1.61 -10.26 -10.79
C PRO A 148 -0.92 -11.58 -11.13
N PHE A 149 -1.40 -12.70 -10.58
CA PHE A 149 -0.86 -14.04 -10.83
C PHE A 149 -1.98 -14.96 -11.28
N GLY A 150 -1.73 -15.79 -12.29
CA GLY A 150 -2.67 -16.82 -12.73
C GLY A 150 -2.66 -18.07 -11.85
N THR A 151 -1.53 -18.40 -11.22
CA THR A 151 -1.40 -19.58 -10.36
C THR A 151 -0.53 -19.34 -9.12
N GLU A 152 -0.64 -20.20 -8.10
CA GLU A 152 0.24 -20.15 -6.93
C GLU A 152 1.71 -20.41 -7.26
N MET A 153 1.98 -21.27 -8.24
CA MET A 153 3.35 -21.56 -8.67
C MET A 153 3.99 -20.33 -9.32
N GLU A 154 3.24 -19.67 -10.21
CA GLU A 154 3.66 -18.40 -10.81
C GLU A 154 3.88 -17.34 -9.75
N ARG A 155 2.95 -17.20 -8.80
CA ARG A 155 3.10 -16.28 -7.67
C ARG A 155 4.39 -16.51 -6.88
N ALA A 156 4.64 -17.75 -6.47
CA ALA A 156 5.84 -18.10 -5.73
C ALA A 156 7.11 -17.75 -6.51
N LYS A 157 7.16 -18.11 -7.79
CA LYS A 157 8.29 -17.83 -8.67
C LYS A 157 8.50 -16.34 -8.88
N SER A 158 7.46 -15.58 -9.21
CA SER A 158 7.56 -14.14 -9.47
C SER A 158 8.00 -13.36 -8.22
N ILE A 159 7.50 -13.73 -7.03
CA ILE A 159 7.96 -13.11 -5.78
C ILE A 159 9.41 -13.51 -5.48
N GLN A 160 9.80 -14.77 -5.72
CA GLN A 160 11.19 -15.19 -5.56
C GLN A 160 12.12 -14.41 -6.50
N ASP A 161 11.79 -14.33 -7.78
CA ASP A 161 12.54 -13.59 -8.79
C ASP A 161 12.69 -12.11 -8.39
N PHE A 162 11.61 -11.48 -7.91
CA PHE A 162 11.64 -10.11 -7.40
C PHE A 162 12.60 -9.94 -6.21
N ARG A 163 12.56 -10.86 -5.25
CA ARG A 163 13.42 -10.81 -4.05
C ARG A 163 14.89 -11.06 -4.35
N GLU A 164 15.19 -11.85 -5.38
CA GLU A 164 16.55 -12.08 -5.89
C GLU A 164 17.10 -10.87 -6.68
N GLY A 165 16.35 -9.76 -6.75
CA GLY A 165 16.78 -8.54 -7.43
C GLY A 165 16.73 -8.66 -8.95
N ARG A 166 15.93 -9.60 -9.49
CA ARG A 166 15.72 -9.69 -10.94
C ARG A 166 14.92 -8.50 -11.44
N VAL A 167 15.06 -8.24 -12.74
CA VAL A 167 14.37 -7.12 -13.39
C VAL A 167 12.85 -7.27 -13.25
N LEU A 168 12.19 -6.20 -12.81
CA LEU A 168 10.74 -6.17 -12.72
C LEU A 168 10.10 -6.37 -14.10
N PRO A 169 8.95 -7.07 -14.18
CA PRO A 169 8.17 -7.18 -15.40
C PRO A 169 7.99 -5.83 -16.09
N GLN A 170 8.31 -5.76 -17.39
CA GLN A 170 8.30 -4.50 -18.14
C GLN A 170 6.95 -3.76 -18.06
N VAL A 171 5.83 -4.51 -18.04
CA VAL A 171 4.48 -3.95 -17.89
C VAL A 171 4.31 -3.15 -16.59
N LEU A 172 4.93 -3.60 -15.48
CA LEU A 172 4.89 -2.85 -14.22
C LEU A 172 5.66 -1.54 -14.32
N VAL A 173 6.85 -1.58 -14.93
CA VAL A 173 7.70 -0.39 -15.10
C VAL A 173 7.04 0.63 -16.02
N GLU A 174 6.35 0.17 -17.06
CA GLU A 174 5.63 1.05 -18.00
C GLU A 174 4.36 1.67 -17.40
N ARG A 175 3.58 0.90 -16.63
CA ARG A 175 2.31 1.37 -16.06
C ARG A 175 2.47 2.12 -14.75
N TRP A 176 3.37 1.67 -13.88
CA TRP A 176 3.53 2.14 -12.50
C TRP A 176 5.01 2.30 -12.11
N PRO A 177 5.77 3.15 -12.84
CA PRO A 177 7.21 3.32 -12.61
C PRO A 177 7.52 3.78 -11.18
N ARG A 178 6.72 4.72 -10.64
CA ARG A 178 6.94 5.23 -9.28
C ARG A 178 6.76 4.12 -8.23
N GLN A 179 5.74 3.29 -8.38
CA GLN A 179 5.51 2.17 -7.48
C GLN A 179 6.66 1.17 -7.56
N CYS A 180 7.21 0.93 -8.76
CA CYS A 180 8.40 0.09 -8.95
C CYS A 180 9.63 0.63 -8.23
N ASP A 181 9.87 1.95 -8.25
CA ASP A 181 10.97 2.58 -7.52
C ASP A 181 10.84 2.32 -6.01
N PHE A 182 9.63 2.46 -5.46
CA PHE A 182 9.37 2.18 -4.05
C PHE A 182 9.43 0.69 -3.71
N MET A 183 9.02 -0.20 -4.61
CA MET A 183 9.20 -1.65 -4.43
C MET A 183 10.69 -1.97 -4.23
N GLN A 184 11.56 -1.49 -5.12
CA GLN A 184 13.01 -1.73 -5.06
C GLN A 184 13.65 -1.07 -3.83
N LEU A 185 13.24 0.15 -3.50
CA LEU A 185 13.75 0.87 -2.33
C LEU A 185 13.39 0.15 -1.02
N LEU A 186 12.15 -0.34 -0.91
CA LEU A 186 11.68 -1.11 0.26
C LEU A 186 12.36 -2.47 0.37
N THR A 187 12.68 -3.13 -0.74
CA THR A 187 13.33 -4.45 -0.76
C THR A 187 14.85 -4.39 -0.88
N SER A 188 15.47 -3.24 -0.56
CA SER A 188 16.94 -3.13 -0.50
C SER A 188 17.54 -4.14 0.47
N ASP A 189 18.65 -4.81 0.07
CA ASP A 189 19.34 -5.78 0.94
C ASP A 189 19.78 -5.16 2.25
N GLU A 190 20.30 -3.93 2.20
CA GLU A 190 20.77 -3.18 3.34
C GLU A 190 19.59 -2.45 4.05
N PRO A 191 19.24 -2.81 5.30
CA PRO A 191 18.04 -2.26 5.98
C PRO A 191 18.05 -0.74 6.16
N LYS A 192 19.23 -0.12 6.22
CA LYS A 192 19.39 1.33 6.38
C LYS A 192 18.80 2.14 5.23
N TYR A 193 18.79 1.60 4.00
CA TYR A 193 18.26 2.31 2.83
C TYR A 193 16.74 2.24 2.71
N ARG A 194 16.10 1.29 3.38
CA ARG A 194 14.64 1.16 3.38
C ARG A 194 14.01 2.34 4.12
N PRO A 195 13.13 3.15 3.53
CA PRO A 195 12.47 4.26 4.22
C PRO A 195 11.55 3.75 5.33
N SER A 196 11.29 4.56 6.35
CA SER A 196 10.27 4.21 7.35
C SER A 196 8.86 4.39 6.78
N ALA A 197 7.85 3.74 7.38
CA ALA A 197 6.45 3.93 6.97
C ALA A 197 6.03 5.41 7.01
N LYS A 198 6.53 6.17 8.00
CA LYS A 198 6.32 7.62 8.10
C LYS A 198 6.89 8.39 6.92
N ASP A 199 8.07 8.00 6.43
CA ASP A 199 8.74 8.69 5.32
C ASP A 199 8.00 8.42 4.01
N ILE A 200 7.56 7.18 3.77
CA ILE A 200 6.77 6.81 2.58
C ILE A 200 5.42 7.52 2.59
N LEU A 201 4.74 7.59 3.73
CA LEU A 201 3.47 8.31 3.83
C LEU A 201 3.60 9.80 3.46
N LYS A 202 4.80 10.38 3.54
CA LYS A 202 5.09 11.76 3.17
C LYS A 202 5.75 11.91 1.80
N SER A 203 6.06 10.80 1.14
CA SER A 203 6.74 10.82 -0.15
C SER A 203 5.77 11.13 -1.29
N ASP A 204 6.36 11.31 -2.46
CA ASP A 204 5.69 11.44 -3.75
C ASP A 204 4.91 10.19 -4.17
N LEU A 205 5.09 9.06 -3.47
CA LEU A 205 4.26 7.87 -3.68
C LEU A 205 2.77 8.16 -3.44
N PHE A 206 2.45 8.96 -2.41
CA PHE A 206 1.08 9.38 -2.09
C PHE A 206 0.81 10.86 -2.35
N HIS A 207 1.86 11.69 -2.29
CA HIS A 207 1.75 13.13 -2.48
C HIS A 207 2.37 13.52 -3.81
N ASP A 208 1.81 13.01 -4.90
CA ASP A 208 2.17 13.46 -6.23
C ASP A 208 1.80 14.94 -6.38
N LYS A 209 2.78 15.81 -6.19
CA LYS A 209 2.59 17.25 -6.26
C LYS A 209 2.02 17.65 -7.63
N ASP A 210 2.36 16.95 -8.70
CA ASP A 210 1.88 17.28 -10.04
C ASP A 210 0.41 16.91 -10.23
N LYS A 211 -0.02 15.72 -9.75
CA LYS A 211 -1.46 15.37 -9.72
C LYS A 211 -2.26 16.30 -8.80
N VAL A 212 -1.72 16.63 -7.63
CA VAL A 212 -2.37 17.57 -6.69
C VAL A 212 -2.49 18.96 -7.33
N ILE A 213 -1.44 19.46 -7.97
CA ILE A 213 -1.45 20.74 -8.69
C ILE A 213 -2.45 20.69 -9.84
N ALA A 214 -2.49 19.61 -10.62
CA ALA A 214 -3.44 19.45 -11.73
C ALA A 214 -4.89 19.45 -11.23
N ASN A 215 -5.20 18.72 -10.16
CA ASN A 215 -6.53 18.67 -9.55
C ASN A 215 -6.94 20.02 -8.98
N LEU A 216 -6.03 20.70 -8.26
CA LEU A 216 -6.27 22.05 -7.74
C LEU A 216 -6.53 23.05 -8.87
N LYS A 217 -5.74 23.00 -9.95
CA LYS A 217 -5.95 23.84 -11.15
C LYS A 217 -7.32 23.59 -11.77
N ALA A 218 -7.71 22.32 -11.97
CA ALA A 218 -9.01 21.97 -12.52
C ALA A 218 -10.18 22.47 -11.64
N MET A 219 -10.02 22.39 -10.32
CA MET A 219 -11.02 22.90 -9.37
C MET A 219 -11.12 24.43 -9.40
N VAL A 220 -9.98 25.13 -9.46
CA VAL A 220 -9.93 26.61 -9.61
C VAL A 220 -10.57 27.06 -10.92
N ASP A 221 -10.31 26.35 -12.02
CA ASP A 221 -10.91 26.65 -13.33
C ASP A 221 -12.42 26.43 -13.34
N LYS A 222 -12.91 25.39 -12.63
CA LYS A 222 -14.34 25.15 -12.45
C LYS A 222 -15.00 26.29 -11.66
N GLN A 223 -14.43 26.65 -10.50
CA GLN A 223 -14.94 27.74 -9.67
C GLN A 223 -14.90 29.09 -10.40
N SER A 224 -13.86 29.34 -11.20
CA SER A 224 -13.74 30.57 -11.99
C SER A 224 -14.85 30.71 -13.02
N ARG A 225 -15.24 29.60 -13.68
CA ARG A 225 -16.37 29.56 -14.62
C ARG A 225 -17.70 29.79 -13.93
N GLU A 226 -17.94 29.15 -12.79
CA GLU A 226 -19.15 29.35 -11.99
C GLU A 226 -19.27 30.82 -11.51
N MET A 227 -18.16 31.41 -11.05
CA MET A 227 -18.14 32.81 -10.61
C MET A 227 -18.41 33.79 -11.75
N ALA A 228 -17.89 33.53 -12.96
CA ALA A 228 -18.16 34.34 -14.13
C ALA A 228 -19.65 34.30 -14.52
N GLU A 229 -20.26 33.12 -14.46
CA GLU A 229 -21.67 32.95 -14.76
C GLU A 229 -22.58 33.64 -13.73
N LEU A 230 -22.29 33.51 -12.44
CA LEU A 230 -23.04 34.21 -11.39
C LEU A 230 -22.95 35.74 -11.55
N ARG A 231 -21.76 36.26 -11.91
CA ARG A 231 -21.60 37.70 -12.19
C ARG A 231 -22.43 38.16 -13.38
N ARG A 232 -22.53 37.34 -14.44
CA ARG A 232 -23.38 37.61 -15.59
C ARG A 232 -24.86 37.70 -15.18
N GLN A 233 -25.34 36.72 -14.42
CA GLN A 233 -26.73 36.68 -13.94
C GLN A 233 -27.07 37.84 -13.00
N LEU A 234 -26.14 38.24 -12.12
CA LEU A 234 -26.31 39.41 -11.26
C LEU A 234 -26.47 40.68 -12.09
N LYS A 235 -25.62 40.87 -13.10
CA LYS A 235 -25.69 42.04 -13.98
C LYS A 235 -27.02 42.09 -14.75
N GLU A 236 -27.45 40.96 -15.32
CA GLU A 236 -28.74 40.87 -16.02
C GLU A 236 -29.92 41.22 -15.09
N ARG A 237 -29.89 40.77 -13.83
CA ARG A 237 -30.91 41.15 -12.85
C ARG A 237 -30.87 42.62 -12.47
N GLU A 238 -29.69 43.21 -12.30
CA GLU A 238 -29.54 44.64 -12.01
C GLU A 238 -30.08 45.50 -13.16
N ASP A 239 -29.76 45.16 -14.41
CA ASP A 239 -30.25 45.85 -15.60
C ASP A 239 -31.79 45.75 -15.69
N MET A 240 -32.37 44.59 -15.42
CA MET A 240 -33.82 44.38 -15.39
C MET A 240 -34.50 45.22 -14.30
N LEU A 241 -33.91 45.30 -13.11
CA LEU A 241 -34.43 46.15 -12.02
C LEU A 241 -34.36 47.64 -12.35
N LEU A 242 -33.29 48.08 -13.02
CA LEU A 242 -33.15 49.46 -13.48
C LEU A 242 -34.21 49.80 -14.53
N GLN A 243 -34.50 48.88 -15.44
CA GLN A 243 -35.54 49.05 -16.46
C GLN A 243 -36.93 49.14 -15.83
N LEU A 244 -37.27 48.23 -14.92
CA LEU A 244 -38.53 48.28 -14.15
C LEU A 244 -38.69 49.59 -13.35
N ARG A 245 -37.60 50.12 -12.78
CA ARG A 245 -37.62 51.41 -12.09
C ARG A 245 -37.91 52.58 -13.04
N ARG A 246 -37.32 52.57 -14.25
CA ARG A 246 -37.61 53.59 -15.27
C ARG A 246 -39.07 53.55 -15.70
N ASP A 247 -39.60 52.37 -15.99
CA ASP A 247 -40.97 52.19 -16.46
C ASP A 247 -42.01 52.62 -15.41
N ARG A 248 -41.68 52.49 -14.11
CA ARG A 248 -42.51 52.99 -13.01
C ARG A 248 -42.47 54.50 -12.82
N SER A 249 -41.45 55.19 -13.32
CA SER A 249 -41.30 56.64 -13.20
C SER A 249 -41.87 57.42 -14.39
N THR A 250 -42.31 56.73 -15.44
CA THR A 250 -42.92 57.28 -16.66
C THR A 250 -44.44 57.09 -16.71
N HIS A 251 -45.06 56.62 -15.62
CA HIS A 251 -46.51 56.53 -15.40
C HIS A 251 -46.88 57.32 -14.14
#